data_AF-A0A928PB01-F1
#
_entry.id   AF-A0A928PB01-F1
#
_cell.length_a   1.000
_cell.length_b   1.000
_cell.length_c   1.000
_cell.angle_alpha   90.00
_cell.angle_beta   90.00
_cell.angle_gamma   90.00
#
_symmetry.space_group_name_H-M   'P 1'
#
loop_
_entity.id
_entity.type
_entity.pdbx_description
1 polymer ?
#
loop_
_entity_poly.entity_id
_entity_poly.type
_entity_poly.pdbx_seq_one_letter_code
_entity_poly.pdbx_strand_id
1 'polypeptide(L)'
;MINRTKFSPIGERGVCRFVRAANYSSKDRFEYFKDANEAVIILQIEGQAGINNLDDIISVKGIDAIFIGPYDLSQSLGVAGQIDHPLVEKNA
;
A
#
# COMPACT_ATOMS: atom_id res chain seq x y z
N MET A 1 0.49 3.28 7.48
CA MET A 1 1.09 2.05 6.91
C MET A 1 2.61 2.15 6.78
N ILE A 2 3.14 3.22 6.18
CA ILE A 2 4.59 3.45 6.00
C ILE A 2 5.42 3.19 7.27
N ASN A 3 5.03 3.80 8.39
CA ASN A 3 5.77 3.63 9.66
C ASN A 3 5.89 2.15 10.09
N ARG A 4 4.90 1.30 9.76
CA ARG A 4 4.89 -0.11 10.19
C ARG A 4 5.69 -1.03 9.27
N THR A 5 6.04 -0.60 8.06
CA THR A 5 6.73 -1.43 7.06
C THR A 5 8.23 -1.19 7.01
N LYS A 6 8.70 -0.03 7.50
CA LYS A 6 10.11 0.40 7.47
C LYS A 6 10.75 0.28 8.85
N PHE A 7 12.03 -0.07 8.90
CA PHE A 7 12.87 -0.05 10.11
C PHE A 7 13.32 1.39 10.46
N SER A 8 13.78 1.57 11.70
CA SER A 8 14.38 2.84 12.16
C SER A 8 15.56 3.26 11.27
N PRO A 9 15.73 4.55 10.96
CA PRO A 9 14.96 5.71 11.45
C PRO A 9 13.74 6.08 10.59
N ILE A 10 13.46 5.34 9.52
CA ILE A 10 12.37 5.68 8.57
C ILE A 10 11.01 5.28 9.16
N GLY A 11 10.97 4.22 9.96
CA GLY A 11 9.78 3.79 10.68
C GLY A 11 10.06 2.96 11.92
N GLU A 12 9.05 2.23 12.36
CA GLU A 12 8.96 1.54 13.65
C GLU A 12 8.71 0.03 13.50
N ARG A 13 9.03 -0.55 12.34
CA ARG A 13 8.92 -2.01 12.15
C ARG A 13 9.78 -2.74 13.19
N GLY A 14 9.16 -3.68 13.91
CA GLY A 14 9.85 -4.55 14.86
C GLY A 14 10.94 -5.39 14.18
N VAL A 15 12.12 -5.48 14.81
CA VAL A 15 13.28 -6.16 14.25
C VAL A 15 13.30 -7.63 14.64
N CYS A 16 13.33 -8.51 13.64
CA CYS A 16 13.71 -9.91 13.78
C CYS A 16 14.48 -10.35 12.53
N ARG A 17 15.68 -10.90 12.71
CA ARG A 17 16.54 -11.36 11.60
C ARG A 17 16.44 -12.86 11.33
N PHE A 18 15.74 -13.61 12.16
CA PHE A 18 15.56 -15.06 11.99
C PHE A 18 14.44 -15.41 10.99
N VAL A 19 13.79 -14.41 10.39
CA VAL A 19 12.65 -14.56 9.49
C VAL A 19 13.07 -14.89 8.05
N ARG A 20 12.12 -15.40 7.25
CA ARG A 20 12.30 -15.69 5.83
C ARG A 20 12.82 -14.49 5.02
N ALA A 21 12.37 -13.27 5.32
CA ALA A 21 12.81 -12.06 4.60
C ALA A 21 14.32 -11.76 4.76
N ALA A 22 14.96 -12.28 5.81
CA ALA A 22 16.39 -12.20 6.05
C ALA A 22 17.12 -13.52 5.69
N ASN A 23 16.48 -14.39 4.90
CA ASN A 23 16.92 -15.74 4.57
C ASN A 23 17.34 -16.55 5.82
N TYR A 24 16.53 -16.50 6.88
CA TYR A 24 16.81 -17.20 8.13
C TYR A 24 18.19 -16.86 8.73
N SER A 25 18.56 -15.58 8.71
CA SER A 25 19.84 -15.02 9.14
C SER A 25 21.03 -15.18 8.19
N SER A 26 20.88 -15.88 7.06
CA SER A 26 21.98 -16.05 6.09
C SER A 26 22.26 -14.81 5.25
N LYS A 27 21.28 -13.91 5.07
CA LYS A 27 21.49 -12.64 4.35
C LYS A 27 22.35 -11.69 5.19
N ASP A 28 23.23 -10.91 4.56
CA ASP A 28 24.00 -9.88 5.29
C ASP A 28 23.08 -8.95 6.11
N ARG A 29 23.58 -8.49 7.26
CA ARG A 29 22.78 -7.67 8.18
C ARG A 29 22.47 -6.30 7.63
N PHE A 30 23.45 -5.63 7.05
CA PHE A 30 23.26 -4.28 6.54
C PHE A 30 22.44 -4.29 5.26
N GLU A 31 22.69 -5.27 4.40
CA GLU A 31 21.91 -5.49 3.18
C GLU A 31 20.42 -5.76 3.52
N TYR A 32 20.14 -6.61 4.51
CA TYR A 32 18.75 -6.87 4.91
C TYR A 32 18.02 -5.60 5.37
N PHE A 33 18.65 -4.79 6.24
CA PHE A 33 18.01 -3.57 6.75
C PHE A 33 17.82 -2.53 5.64
N LYS A 34 18.80 -2.39 4.74
CA LYS A 34 18.70 -1.52 3.58
C LYS A 34 17.54 -1.95 2.68
N ASP A 35 17.54 -3.19 2.22
CA ASP A 35 16.54 -3.67 1.25
C ASP A 35 15.13 -3.71 1.84
N ALA A 36 15.00 -4.07 3.13
CA ALA A 36 13.71 -4.04 3.80
C ALA A 36 13.10 -2.63 3.86
N ASN A 37 13.93 -1.59 3.89
CA ASN A 37 13.49 -0.21 3.83
C ASN A 37 13.13 0.27 2.41
N GLU A 38 13.49 -0.48 1.38
CA GLU A 38 13.07 -0.23 -0.01
C GLU A 38 11.75 -0.94 -0.37
N ALA A 39 11.07 -1.57 0.60
CA ALA A 39 9.81 -2.26 0.37
C ALA A 39 8.73 -1.31 -0.22
N VAL A 40 8.16 -1.70 -1.35
CA VAL A 40 7.14 -0.92 -2.08
C VAL A 40 5.81 -0.92 -1.32
N ILE A 41 5.17 0.24 -1.24
CA ILE A 41 3.85 0.45 -0.63
C ILE A 41 2.86 0.86 -1.71
N ILE A 42 1.89 -0.02 -1.95
CA ILE A 42 0.77 0.22 -2.86
C ILE A 42 -0.48 0.36 -2.01
N LEU A 43 -1.20 1.47 -2.15
CA LEU A 43 -2.49 1.65 -1.50
C LEU A 43 -3.61 1.29 -2.45
N GLN A 44 -4.56 0.51 -1.96
CA GLN A 44 -5.79 0.21 -2.69
C GLN A 44 -6.84 1.27 -2.35
N ILE A 45 -7.40 1.89 -3.38
CA ILE A 45 -8.54 2.80 -3.27
C ILE A 45 -9.74 2.11 -3.91
N GLU A 46 -10.76 1.89 -3.09
CA GLU A 46 -11.84 0.96 -3.41
C GLU A 46 -13.21 1.45 -2.96
N GLY A 47 -13.32 2.72 -2.57
CA GLY A 47 -14.59 3.28 -2.15
C GLY A 47 -14.63 4.80 -2.23
N GLN A 48 -15.85 5.33 -2.16
CA GLN A 48 -16.10 6.77 -2.36
C GLN A 48 -15.30 7.64 -1.38
N ALA A 49 -15.14 7.21 -0.14
CA ALA A 49 -14.34 7.96 0.84
C ALA A 49 -12.86 8.06 0.43
N GLY A 50 -12.29 6.99 -0.14
CA GLY A 50 -10.92 7.00 -0.64
C GLY A 50 -10.75 7.93 -1.84
N ILE A 51 -11.70 7.91 -2.78
CA ILE A 51 -11.73 8.83 -3.92
C ILE A 51 -11.86 10.29 -3.47
N ASN A 52 -12.77 10.58 -2.54
CA ASN A 52 -13.00 11.95 -2.06
C ASN A 52 -11.79 12.54 -1.31
N ASN A 53 -10.89 11.70 -0.78
CA ASN A 53 -9.69 12.13 -0.07
C ASN A 53 -8.40 11.77 -0.85
N LEU A 54 -8.52 11.48 -2.15
CA LEU A 54 -7.40 10.95 -2.93
C LEU A 54 -6.20 11.89 -2.91
N ASP A 55 -6.41 13.19 -3.10
CA ASP A 55 -5.35 14.21 -3.12
C ASP A 55 -4.56 14.23 -1.80
N ASP A 56 -5.26 14.18 -0.67
CA ASP A 56 -4.63 14.10 0.65
C ASP A 56 -3.85 12.80 0.82
N ILE A 57 -4.40 11.68 0.35
CA ILE A 57 -3.73 10.36 0.43
C ILE A 57 -2.46 10.35 -0.41
N ILE A 58 -2.50 10.78 -1.68
CA ILE A 58 -1.33 10.75 -2.57
C ILE A 58 -0.27 11.78 -2.18
N SER A 59 -0.63 12.81 -1.41
CA SER A 59 0.32 13.78 -0.86
C SER A 59 1.24 13.18 0.21
N VAL A 60 0.88 12.03 0.80
CA VAL A 60 1.67 11.39 1.85
C VAL A 60 2.92 10.75 1.26
N LYS A 61 4.09 11.26 1.67
CA LYS A 61 5.40 10.74 1.24
C LYS A 61 5.59 9.28 1.64
N GLY A 62 6.09 8.47 0.71
CA GLY A 62 6.43 7.05 0.94
C GLY A 62 5.34 6.07 0.49
N ILE A 63 4.28 6.55 -0.16
CA ILE A 63 3.40 5.74 -0.99
C ILE A 63 4.02 5.69 -2.39
N ASP A 64 4.19 4.49 -2.93
CA ASP A 64 4.86 4.28 -4.22
C ASP A 64 3.85 4.14 -5.37
N ALA A 65 2.65 3.64 -5.09
CA ALA A 65 1.58 3.54 -6.09
C ALA A 65 0.18 3.53 -5.45
N ILE A 66 -0.81 3.89 -6.27
CA ILE A 66 -2.22 3.68 -6.00
C ILE A 66 -2.74 2.58 -6.94
N PHE A 67 -3.58 1.71 -6.41
CA PHE A 67 -4.29 0.68 -7.16
C PHE A 67 -5.78 0.85 -6.94
N ILE A 68 -6.56 0.89 -8.02
CA ILE A 68 -8.02 0.99 -7.93
C ILE A 68 -8.61 -0.42 -7.91
N GLY A 69 -9.46 -0.71 -6.92
CA GLY A 69 -10.23 -1.94 -6.85
C GLY A 69 -11.59 -1.75 -7.52
N PRO A 70 -11.78 -2.09 -8.81
CA PRO A 70 -12.99 -1.71 -9.55
C PRO A 70 -14.25 -2.41 -9.02
N TYR A 71 -14.15 -3.65 -8.56
CA TYR A 71 -15.29 -4.38 -8.00
C TYR A 71 -15.77 -3.78 -6.69
N ASP A 72 -14.86 -3.54 -5.75
CA ASP A 72 -15.18 -2.91 -4.48
C ASP A 72 -15.65 -1.47 -4.66
N LEU A 73 -15.05 -0.72 -5.60
CA LEU A 73 -15.51 0.62 -5.97
C LEU A 73 -16.94 0.59 -6.53
N SER A 74 -17.26 -0.37 -7.40
CA SER A 74 -18.63 -0.56 -7.92
C SER A 74 -19.63 -0.83 -6.79
N GLN A 75 -19.23 -1.61 -5.78
CA GLN A 75 -20.05 -1.88 -4.61
C GLN A 75 -20.24 -0.61 -3.78
N SER A 76 -19.18 0.16 -3.53
CA SER A 76 -19.26 1.43 -2.79
C SER A 76 -20.12 2.47 -3.51
N LEU A 77 -20.23 2.41 -4.83
CA LEU A 77 -21.04 3.31 -5.66
C LEU A 77 -22.50 2.83 -5.84
N GLY A 78 -22.88 1.71 -5.25
CA GLY A 78 -24.24 1.14 -5.35
C GLY A 78 -24.51 0.39 -6.65
N VAL A 79 -23.49 0.09 -7.44
CA VAL A 79 -23.57 -0.63 -8.73
C VAL A 79 -22.73 -1.91 -8.68
N ALA A 80 -22.88 -2.68 -7.59
CA ALA A 80 -22.04 -3.83 -7.28
C ALA A 80 -21.89 -4.81 -8.46
N GLY A 81 -20.64 -5.13 -8.80
CA GLY A 81 -20.28 -6.04 -9.89
C GLY A 81 -20.29 -5.42 -11.28
N GLN A 82 -20.83 -4.21 -11.45
CA GLN A 82 -20.88 -3.49 -12.73
C GLN A 82 -19.65 -2.59 -12.87
N ILE A 83 -18.49 -3.18 -13.14
CA ILE A 83 -17.22 -2.44 -13.22
C ILE A 83 -17.14 -1.47 -14.42
N ASP A 84 -17.88 -1.77 -15.50
CA ASP A 84 -17.98 -0.90 -16.68
C ASP A 84 -19.12 0.14 -16.54
N HIS A 85 -19.73 0.25 -15.35
CA HIS A 85 -20.77 1.24 -15.12
C HIS A 85 -20.16 2.66 -15.18
N PRO A 86 -20.80 3.66 -15.82
CA PRO A 86 -20.23 5.01 -15.95
C PRO A 86 -19.87 5.70 -14.63
N LEU A 87 -20.46 5.28 -13.51
CA LEU A 87 -20.08 5.76 -12.18
C LEU A 87 -18.71 5.24 -11.75
N VAL A 88 -18.36 4.00 -12.10
CA VAL A 88 -17.06 3.41 -11.77
C VAL A 88 -15.98 4.01 -12.65
N GLU A 89 -16.19 4.07 -13.97
CA GLU A 89 -15.22 4.64 -14.92
C GLU A 89 -14.87 6.10 -14.63
N LYS A 90 -15.83 6.90 -14.15
CA LYS A 90 -15.60 8.31 -13.79
C LYS A 90 -14.86 8.51 -12.47
N ASN A 91 -14.86 7.49 -11.60
CA ASN A 91 -14.29 7.56 -10.26
C ASN A 91 -13.08 6.62 -10.09
N ALA A 92 -12.61 5.99 -11.17
CA ALA A 92 -11.40 5.18 -11.22
C ALA A 92 -10.25 6.00 -11.81
#